data_AF-A0A858BUX8-F1
#
_entry.id   AF-A0A858BUX8-F1
#
_cell.length_a   1.000
_cell.length_b   1.000
_cell.length_c   1.000
_cell.angle_alpha   90.00
_cell.angle_beta   90.00
_cell.angle_gamma   90.00
#
_symmetry.space_group_name_H-M   'P 1'
#
loop_
_entity.id
_entity.type
_entity.pdbx_description
1 polymer ?
#
loop_
_entity_poly.entity_id
_entity_poly.type
_entity_poly.pdbx_seq_one_letter_code
_entity_poly.pdbx_strand_id
1 'polypeptide(L)' 'MISNEHIDRINQLAKKSKGAGLTEEEKVEQQQLRKEYLAQFRANFRKQLENIEFIEDRKEEVEIDIKVN' A
#
# COMPACT_ATOMS: atom_id res chain seq x y z
N MET A 1 -1.29 7.54 -1.57
CA MET A 1 -0.11 6.64 -1.61
C MET A 1 1.11 7.54 -1.68
N ILE A 2 2.14 7.28 -0.87
CA ILE A 2 3.32 8.16 -0.80
C ILE A 2 4.04 8.13 -2.16
N SER A 3 4.80 9.19 -2.49
CA SER A 3 5.60 9.26 -3.72
C SER A 3 6.59 8.10 -3.82
N ASN A 4 6.84 7.60 -5.03
CA ASN A 4 7.86 6.59 -5.30
C ASN A 4 9.25 7.05 -4.84
N GLU A 5 9.55 8.35 -4.97
CA GLU A 5 10.82 8.94 -4.51
C GLU A 5 11.02 8.77 -2.99
N HIS A 6 9.96 8.92 -2.20
CA HIS A 6 10.02 8.72 -0.75
C HIS A 6 10.21 7.23 -0.41
N ILE A 7 9.62 6.31 -1.18
CA ILE A 7 9.82 4.87 -0.99
C ILE A 7 11.27 4.50 -1.29
N ASP A 8 11.82 5.01 -2.40
CA ASP A 8 13.20 4.79 -2.78
C ASP A 8 14.15 5.35 -1.71
N ARG A 9 13.84 6.53 -1.18
CA ARG A 9 14.61 7.12 -0.08
C ARG A 9 14.57 6.27 1.19
N ILE A 10 13.40 5.76 1.58
CA ILE A 10 13.28 4.81 2.71
C ILE A 10 14.14 3.57 2.47
N ASN A 11 14.15 3.02 1.26
CA ASN A 11 14.95 1.84 0.91
C ASN A 11 16.46 2.12 0.95
N GLN A 12 16.89 3.29 0.47
CA GLN A 12 18.28 3.74 0.56
C GLN A 12 18.74 3.86 2.03
N LEU A 13 17.94 4.52 2.86
CA LEU A 13 18.22 4.66 4.31
C LEU A 13 18.21 3.29 5.00
N ALA A 14 17.29 2.39 4.64
CA ALA A 14 17.27 1.03 5.17
C ALA A 14 18.52 0.23 4.79
N LYS A 15 19.01 0.36 3.55
CA LYS A 15 20.25 -0.27 3.09
C LYS A 15 21.47 0.31 3.82
N LYS A 16 21.52 1.64 3.99
CA LYS A 16 22.59 2.31 4.72
C LYS A 16 22.63 1.90 6.20
N SER A 17 21.46 1.81 6.85
CA SER A 17 21.32 1.34 8.22
C SER A 17 21.85 -0.08 8.46
N LYS A 18 21.77 -0.98 7.46
CA LYS A 18 22.28 -2.36 7.56
C LYS A 18 23.79 -2.46 7.36
N GLY A 19 24.40 -1.47 6.72
CA GLY A 19 25.84 -1.43 6.45
C GLY A 19 26.56 -0.50 7.42
N ALA A 20 26.76 0.75 6.99
CA ALA A 20 27.52 1.75 7.72
C ALA A 20 26.78 2.35 8.93
N GLY A 21 25.47 2.12 9.05
CA GLY A 21 24.62 2.80 10.03
C GLY A 21 24.08 4.14 9.51
N LEU A 22 23.17 4.73 10.27
CA LEU A 22 22.54 6.02 9.96
C LEU A 22 23.07 7.10 10.90
N THR A 23 23.25 8.31 10.37
CA THR A 23 23.45 9.49 11.22
C THR A 23 22.15 9.85 11.95
N GLU A 24 22.22 10.71 12.96
CA GLU A 24 21.02 11.12 13.70
C GLU A 24 20.01 11.85 12.80
N GLU A 25 20.48 12.68 11.87
CA GLU A 25 19.64 13.36 10.90
C GLU A 25 18.92 12.36 9.98
N GLU A 26 19.65 11.34 9.52
CA GLU A 26 19.10 10.29 8.67
C GLU A 26 18.11 9.38 9.41
N LYS A 27 18.30 9.15 10.71
CA LYS A 27 17.33 8.44 11.55
C LYS A 27 16.03 9.23 11.68
N VAL A 28 16.12 10.54 11.89
CA VAL A 28 14.95 11.43 11.95
C VAL A 28 14.23 11.44 10.61
N GLU A 29 14.97 11.58 9.49
CA GLU A 29 14.42 11.51 8.14
C GLU A 29 13.70 10.17 7.91
N GLN A 30 14.35 9.05 8.23
CA GLN A 30 13.78 7.71 8.06
C GLN A 30 12.50 7.53 8.89
N GLN A 31 12.47 8.03 10.13
CA GLN A 31 11.28 7.96 10.99
C GLN A 31 10.12 8.76 10.39
N GLN A 32 10.39 9.99 9.93
CA GLN A 32 9.37 10.84 9.33
C GLN A 32 8.75 10.19 8.09
N LEU A 33 9.60 9.71 7.18
CA LEU A 33 9.17 9.03 5.96
C LEU A 33 8.37 7.75 6.25
N ARG A 34 8.81 6.96 7.24
CA ARG A 34 8.08 5.74 7.66
C ARG A 34 6.72 6.05 8.28
N LYS A 35 6.62 7.11 9.08
CA LYS A 35 5.36 7.54 9.69
C LYS A 35 4.34 7.94 8.62
N GLU A 36 4.79 8.70 7.63
CA GLU A 36 3.94 9.12 6.51
C GLU A 36 3.50 7.92 5.66
N TYR A 37 4.42 7.02 5.32
CA TYR A 37 4.09 5.78 4.60
C TYR A 37 3.03 4.96 5.35
N LEU A 38 3.22 4.73 6.65
CA LEU A 38 2.29 3.94 7.47
C LEU A 38 0.91 4.59 7.58
N ALA A 39 0.84 5.92 7.69
CA ALA A 39 -0.44 6.62 7.74
C ALA A 39 -1.24 6.40 6.46
N GLN A 40 -0.60 6.56 5.30
CA GLN A 40 -1.23 6.34 4.00
C GLN A 40 -1.55 4.86 3.75
N PHE A 41 -0.65 3.95 4.15
CA PHE A 41 -0.89 2.51 4.07
C PHE A 41 -2.11 2.10 4.88
N ARG A 42 -2.24 2.55 6.14
CA ARG A 42 -3.41 2.25 6.98
C ARG A 42 -4.71 2.81 6.40
N ALA A 43 -4.67 4.02 5.84
CA ALA A 43 -5.85 4.60 5.19
C ALA A 43 -6.28 3.78 3.96
N ASN A 44 -5.33 3.38 3.11
CA ASN A 44 -5.60 2.53 1.96
C ASN A 44 -6.09 1.13 2.37
N PHE A 45 -5.48 0.55 3.42
CA PHE A 45 -5.85 -0.78 3.91
C PHE A 45 -7.26 -0.79 4.48
N ARG A 46 -7.69 0.25 5.22
CA ARG A 46 -9.08 0.38 5.67
C ARG A 46 -10.07 0.42 4.51
N LYS A 47 -9.79 1.21 3.47
CA LYS A 47 -10.62 1.25 2.26
C LYS A 47 -10.72 -0.12 1.58
N GLN A 48 -9.62 -0.89 1.55
CA GLN A 48 -9.66 -2.25 1.01
C GLN A 48 -10.54 -3.18 1.85
N LEU A 49 -10.49 -3.07 3.19
CA LEU A 49 -11.35 -3.86 4.09
C LEU A 49 -12.83 -3.49 3.95
N GLU A 50 -13.16 -2.21 3.77
CA GLU A 50 -14.53 -1.73 3.54
C GLU A 50 -15.13 -2.28 2.24
N ASN A 51 -14.30 -2.56 1.22
CA ASN A 51 -14.72 -3.14 -0.05
C ASN A 51 -14.77 -4.68 -0.04
N ILE A 52 -14.58 -5.33 1.12
CA ILE A 52 -14.74 -6.78 1.23
C ILE A 52 -16.24 -7.09 1.32
N GLU A 53 -16.79 -7.61 0.23
CA GLU A 53 -18.18 -8.09 0.16
C GLU A 53 -18.23 -9.61 0.25
N PHE A 54 -19.26 -10.14 0.92
CA PHE A 54 -19.54 -11.56 0.96
C PHE A 54 -20.18 -11.99 -0.36
N ILE A 55 -19.59 -13.00 -1.00
CA ILE A 55 -19.99 -13.48 -2.33
C ILE A 55 -21.36 -14.18 -2.31
N GLU A 56 -21.87 -14.58 -1.14
CA GLU A 56 -23.16 -15.30 -1.00
C GLU A 56 -24.40 -14.48 -1.39
N ASP A 57 -24.31 -13.14 -1.43
CA ASP A 57 -25.41 -12.28 -1.90
C ASP A 57 -25.37 -11.96 -3.40
N ARG A 58 -24.34 -12.44 -4.12
CA ARG A 58 -24.22 -12.22 -5.56
C ARG A 58 -25.12 -13.19 -6.32
N LYS A 59 -26.40 -12.83 -6.49
CA LYS A 59 -27.20 -13.36 -7.60
C LYS A 59 -26.60 -12.88 -8.91
N GLU A 60 -25.72 -13.67 -9.50
CA GLU A 60 -25.35 -13.50 -10.90
C GLU A 60 -26.58 -13.81 -11.74
N GLU A 61 -27.32 -12.77 -12.15
CA GLU A 61 -28.17 -12.85 -13.34
C GLU A 61 -27.25 -13.02 -14.53
N VAL A 62 -26.91 -14.28 -14.82
CA VAL A 62 -26.24 -14.66 -16.06
C VAL A 62 -27.28 -14.54 -17.16
N GLU A 63 -27.33 -13.39 -17.81
CA GLU A 63 -28.09 -13.22 -19.05
C GLU A 63 -27.40 -14.06 -20.14
N ILE A 64 -27.90 -15.28 -20.38
CA ILE A 64 -27.38 -16.16 -21.43
C ILE A 64 -27.87 -15.60 -22.77
N ASP A 65 -26.97 -14.93 -23.48
CA ASP A 65 -27.22 -14.41 -24.82
C ASP A 65 -27.17 -15.58 -25.83
N ILE A 66 -28.29 -16.29 -25.99
CA ILE A 66 -28.41 -17.39 -26.95
C ILE A 66 -28.45 -16.80 -28.36
N LYS A 67 -27.30 -16.74 -29.03
CA LYS A 67 -27.25 -16.50 -30.48
C LYS A 67 -27.84 -17.70 -31.21
N VAL A 68 -29.09 -17.57 -31.64
CA VAL A 68 -29.72 -18.48 -32.61
C VAL A 68 -29.11 -18.17 -33.98
N ASN A 69 -28.40 -19.15 -34.54
CA ASN A 69 -27.87 -19.12 -35.92
C ASN A 69 -28.99 -19.16 -36.95
#